data_AF-A0A1Q6IC01-F1
#
_entry.id   AF-A0A1Q6IC01-F1
#
_cell.length_a   1.000
_cell.length_b   1.000
_cell.length_c   1.000
_cell.angle_alpha   90.00
_cell.angle_beta   90.00
_cell.angle_gamma   90.00
#
_symmetry.space_group_name_H-M   'P 1'
#
loop_
_entity.id
_entity.type
_entity.pdbx_description
1 polymer ?
#
loop_
_entity_poly.entity_id
_entity_poly.type
_entity_poly.pdbx_seq_one_letter_code
_entity_poly.pdbx_strand_id
1 'polypeptide(L)' 'MGKVPSGILQEARRQHIPVILLAGAIEDAGILNAAGFRGVFSITPSPASLEQAMQPEFAQENIRRTVEQICRIFF' A
#
# COMPACT_ATOMS: atom_id res chain seq x y z
N MET A 1 1.23 3.79 -12.59
CA MET A 1 0.47 2.66 -12.01
C MET A 1 1.22 1.36 -12.25
N GLY A 2 1.34 0.51 -11.23
CA GLY A 2 1.90 -0.83 -11.38
C GLY A 2 0.92 -1.79 -12.07
N LYS A 3 1.43 -2.75 -12.85
CA LYS A 3 0.61 -3.71 -13.62
C LYS A 3 -0.32 -4.51 -12.71
N VAL A 4 0.23 -5.09 -11.63
CA VAL A 4 -0.51 -5.95 -10.70
C VAL A 4 -1.57 -5.15 -9.91
N PRO A 5 -1.24 -4.02 -9.22
CA PRO A 5 -2.26 -3.22 -8.55
C PRO A 5 -3.39 -2.74 -9.47
N SER A 6 -3.08 -2.39 -10.72
CA SER A 6 -4.09 -1.96 -11.70
C SER A 6 -5.10 -3.07 -12.01
N GLY A 7 -4.61 -4.29 -12.28
CA GLY A 7 -5.48 -5.44 -12.55
C GLY A 7 -6.37 -5.81 -11.35
N ILE A 8 -5.80 -5.81 -10.15
CA ILE A 8 -6.56 -6.05 -8.91
C ILE A 8 -7.64 -4.98 -8.73
N LEU A 9 -7.28 -3.70 -8.88
CA LEU A 9 -8.23 -2.59 -8.73
C LEU A 9 -9.34 -2.66 -9.77
N GLN A 10 -9.02 -2.99 -11.03
CA GLN A 10 -10.01 -3.14 -12.09
C GLN A 10 -11.03 -4.23 -11.75
N GLU A 11 -10.58 -5.39 -11.30
CA GLU A 11 -11.47 -6.51 -10.98
C GLU A 11 -12.31 -6.22 -9.73
N ALA A 12 -11.69 -5.70 -8.66
CA ALA A 12 -12.39 -5.35 -7.43
C ALA A 12 -13.48 -4.28 -7.65
N ARG A 13 -13.23 -3.30 -8.55
CA ARG A 13 -14.22 -2.28 -8.92
C ARG A 13 -15.47 -2.88 -9.55
N ARG A 14 -15.35 -3.94 -10.37
CA ARG A 14 -16.50 -4.64 -10.97
C ARG A 14 -17.38 -5.31 -9.93
N GLN A 15 -16.80 -5.67 -8.79
CA GLN A 15 -17.48 -6.33 -7.68
C GLN A 15 -17.84 -5.37 -6.53
N HIS A 16 -17.60 -4.06 -6.71
CA HIS A 16 -17.79 -3.03 -5.69
C HIS A 16 -17.01 -3.27 -4.39
N ILE A 17 -15.87 -3.95 -4.47
CA ILE A 17 -14.99 -4.22 -3.33
C ILE A 17 -13.96 -3.09 -3.23
N PRO A 18 -13.85 -2.40 -2.07
CA PRO A 18 -12.84 -1.37 -1.88
C PRO A 18 -11.43 -1.97 -1.77
N VAL A 19 -10.45 -1.33 -2.40
CA VAL A 19 -9.05 -1.77 -2.38
C VAL A 19 -8.17 -0.73 -1.72
N ILE A 20 -7.34 -1.16 -0.77
CA ILE A 20 -6.27 -0.36 -0.17
C ILE A 20 -4.94 -0.86 -0.73
N LEU A 21 -4.06 0.05 -1.15
CA LEU A 21 -2.74 -0.26 -1.67
C LEU A 21 -1.67 -0.05 -0.59
N LEU A 22 -0.83 -1.06 -0.37
CA LEU A 22 0.40 -0.97 0.41
C LEU A 22 1.60 -1.16 -0.53
N ALA A 23 2.60 -0.28 -0.42
CA ALA A 23 3.80 -0.33 -1.25
C ALA A 23 5.06 0.06 -0.46
N GLY A 24 6.24 -0.38 -0.90
CA GLY A 24 7.51 0.08 -0.34
C GLY A 24 7.64 1.60 -0.40
N ALA A 25 7.50 2.16 -1.60
CA ALA A 25 7.48 3.59 -1.83
C ALA A 25 6.25 4.00 -2.63
N ILE A 26 5.83 5.26 -2.45
CA ILE A 26 4.76 5.89 -3.22
C ILE A 26 5.35 7.11 -3.90
N GLU A 27 5.31 7.14 -5.23
CA GLU A 27 5.74 8.30 -6.01
C GLU A 27 4.67 9.41 -6.00
N ASP A 28 3.41 9.04 -6.27
CA ASP A 28 2.28 9.97 -6.34
C ASP A 28 1.01 9.33 -5.78
N ALA A 29 0.65 9.71 -4.56
CA ALA A 29 -0.57 9.26 -3.90
C ALA A 29 -1.83 9.84 -4.57
N GLY A 30 -1.76 11.04 -5.15
CA GLY A 30 -2.88 11.70 -5.81
C GLY A 30 -3.35 10.92 -7.03
N ILE A 31 -2.42 10.50 -7.90
CA ILE A 31 -2.72 9.67 -9.06
C ILE A 31 -3.34 8.33 -8.64
N LEU A 32 -2.83 7.69 -7.58
CA LEU A 32 -3.32 6.41 -7.10
C LEU A 32 -4.71 6.53 -6.45
N ASN A 33 -4.95 7.58 -5.67
CA ASN A 33 -6.28 7.86 -5.12
C ASN A 33 -7.29 8.15 -6.23
N ALA A 34 -6.91 8.97 -7.23
CA ALA A 34 -7.73 9.26 -8.39
C ALA A 34 -8.02 8.00 -9.24
N ALA A 35 -7.11 7.02 -9.25
CA ALA A 35 -7.33 5.73 -9.89
C ALA A 35 -8.47 4.93 -9.24
N GLY A 36 -8.76 5.17 -7.96
CA GLY A 36 -9.86 4.54 -7.23
C GLY A 36 -9.44 3.66 -6.05
N PHE A 37 -8.17 3.66 -5.64
CA PHE A 37 -7.79 3.06 -4.37
C PHE A 37 -8.44 3.83 -3.21
N ARG A 38 -9.02 3.12 -2.24
CA ARG A 38 -9.63 3.72 -1.04
C ARG A 38 -8.58 4.36 -0.11
N GLY A 39 -7.38 3.81 -0.12
CA GLY A 39 -6.24 4.34 0.62
C GLY A 39 -4.94 3.80 0.02
N VAL A 40 -3.87 4.56 0.18
CA VAL A 40 -2.54 4.25 -0.36
C VAL A 40 -1.51 4.54 0.72
N PHE A 41 -0.76 3.53 1.13
CA PHE A 41 0.16 3.60 2.27
C PHE A 41 1.55 3.09 1.90
N SER A 42 2.58 3.85 2.29
CA SER A 42 3.96 3.38 2.23
C SER A 42 4.26 2.59 3.49
N ILE A 43 4.94 1.47 3.34
CA ILE A 43 5.46 0.68 4.48
C ILE A 43 6.81 1.20 4.98
N THR A 44 7.36 2.27 4.40
CA THR A 44 8.64 2.84 4.85
C THR A 44 8.34 4.01 5.78
N PRO A 45 8.47 3.84 7.12
CA PRO A 45 7.92 4.79 8.10
C PRO A 45 8.71 6.11 8.20
N SER A 46 9.98 6.09 7.79
CA SER A 46 10.89 7.22 7.80
C SER A 46 11.92 7.02 6.68
N PRO A 47 12.67 8.06 6.28
CA PRO A 47 13.79 7.89 5.36
C PRO A 47 14.69 6.73 5.82
N ALA A 48 14.91 5.76 4.94
CA ALA A 48 15.74 4.59 5.16
C ALA A 48 16.62 4.38 3.93
N SER A 49 17.80 3.77 4.10
CA SER A 49 18.59 3.37 2.94
C SER A 49 17.84 2.30 2.14
N LEU A 50 18.14 2.19 0.85
CA LEU A 50 17.57 1.14 0.02
C LEU A 50 17.96 -0.24 0.55
N GLU A 51 19.20 -0.43 1.01
CA GLU A 51 19.62 -1.72 1.58
C GLU A 51 18.77 -2.09 2.80
N GLN A 52 18.54 -1.15 3.72
CA GLN A 52 17.71 -1.38 4.91
C GLN A 52 16.24 -1.64 4.53
N ALA A 53 15.67 -0.85 3.62
CA ALA A 53 14.28 -1.01 3.18
C ALA A 53 14.03 -2.37 2.51
N MET A 54 15.06 -2.94 1.87
CA MET A 54 15.01 -4.25 1.22
C MET A 54 15.29 -5.43 2.16
N GLN A 55 15.71 -5.19 3.41
CA GLN A 55 15.87 -6.26 4.40
C GLN A 55 14.51 -6.91 4.69
N PRO A 56 14.36 -8.24 4.52
CA PRO A 56 13.07 -8.92 4.69
C PRO A 56 12.42 -8.65 6.04
N GLU A 57 13.19 -8.69 7.14
CA GLU A 57 12.70 -8.49 8.50
C GLU A 57 12.17 -7.07 8.68
N PHE A 58 12.87 -6.08 8.13
CA PHE A 58 12.47 -4.67 8.19
C PHE A 58 11.18 -4.42 7.40
N ALA A 59 11.11 -4.92 6.16
CA ALA A 59 9.92 -4.79 5.33
C ALA A 59 8.70 -5.51 5.94
N GLN A 60 8.87 -6.74 6.44
CA GLN A 60 7.80 -7.52 7.06
C GLN A 60 7.25 -6.84 8.32
N GLU A 61 8.12 -6.37 9.21
CA GLU A 61 7.68 -5.68 10.43
C GLU A 61 6.92 -4.40 10.11
N ASN A 62 7.34 -3.64 9.09
CA ASN A 62 6.62 -2.44 8.72
C ASN A 62 5.30 -2.72 7.98
N ILE A 63 5.21 -3.78 7.16
CA ILE A 63 3.93 -4.27 6.64
C ILE A 63 2.99 -4.58 7.80
N ARG A 64 3.45 -5.37 8.76
CA ARG A 64 2.67 -5.77 9.95
C ARG A 64 2.15 -4.54 10.70
N ARG A 65 3.04 -3.59 11.03
CA ARG A 65 2.67 -2.33 11.71
C ARG A 65 1.65 -1.52 10.93
N THR A 66 1.87 -1.34 9.62
CA THR A 66 0.98 -0.55 8.77
C THR A 66 -0.41 -1.18 8.69
N VAL A 67 -0.48 -2.49 8.47
CA VAL A 67 -1.75 -3.24 8.45
C VAL A 67 -2.44 -3.20 9.80
N GLU A 68 -1.72 -3.34 10.91
CA GLU A 68 -2.29 -3.23 12.26
C GLU A 68 -2.96 -1.87 12.48
N GLN A 69 -2.32 -0.78 12.10
CA GLN A 69 -2.90 0.57 12.22
C GLN A 69 -4.14 0.75 11.32
N ILE A 70 -4.11 0.21 10.10
CA ILE A 70 -5.27 0.22 9.21
C ILE A 70 -6.44 -0.53 9.88
N CYS A 71 -6.20 -1.75 10.38
CA CYS A 71 -7.25 -2.55 11.01
C CYS A 71 -7.87 -1.85 12.23
N ARG A 72 -7.09 -1.16 13.07
CA ARG A 72 -7.58 -0.39 14.23
C ARG A 72 -8.56 0.74 13.88
N ILE A 73 -8.58 1.19 12.61
CA ILE A 73 -9.51 2.22 12.14
C ILE A 73 -10.79 1.58 11.58
N PHE A 74 -10.69 0.39 10.99
CA PHE A 74 -11.81 -0.28 10.33
C PHE A 74 -12.57 -1.29 11.21
N PHE A 75 -11.97 -1.74 12.30
CA PHE A 75 -12.52 -2.73 13.24
C PHE A 75 -12.29 -2.28 14.68
#